data_AF-A0ABD5FZ18-F1
#
_entry.id   AF-A0ABD5FZ18-F1
#
_cell.length_a   1.000
_cell.length_b   1.000
_cell.length_c   1.000
_cell.angle_alpha   90.00
_cell.angle_beta   90.00
_cell.angle_gamma   90.00
#
_symmetry.space_group_name_H-M   'P 1'
#
loop_
_entity.id
_entity.type
_entity.pdbx_description
1 polymer ?
#
loop_
_entity_poly.entity_id
_entity_poly.type
_entity_poly.pdbx_seq_one_letter_code
_entity_poly.pdbx_strand_id
1 'polypeptide(L)'
;MENLTENDFQRVADWLGVEVAVVKAVQTVETGGRGGFVAPGRPIILFEGHIFWRELKKRGLDPEKYVAGNENILYPSWRREHYYGGIREYERLEKAREIHKEAADASTSWGMFQVMGFNYVMCGYGSVDEMVKDMCSGEDKQLEAFARFIKFAELQPSLEQKDWTGFAKRYNGPGYAHNQYDKKLEEAYRRFTK
;
A
#
# COMPACT_ATOMS: atom_id res chain seq x y z
N MET A 1 -8.07 19.30 1.11
CA MET A 1 -8.18 17.92 0.61
C MET A 1 -9.57 17.48 0.95
N GLU A 2 -10.37 17.19 -0.07
CA GLU A 2 -11.70 16.63 0.12
C GLU A 2 -11.55 15.17 0.54
N ASN A 3 -12.29 14.77 1.57
CA ASN A 3 -12.39 13.38 1.98
C ASN A 3 -13.21 12.62 0.92
N LEU A 4 -12.93 11.33 0.73
CA LEU A 4 -13.75 10.47 -0.12
C LEU A 4 -15.22 10.53 0.28
N THR A 5 -16.09 10.65 -0.72
CA THR A 5 -17.55 10.61 -0.56
C THR A 5 -18.08 9.19 -0.74
N GLU A 6 -19.32 8.94 -0.31
CA GLU A 6 -20.02 7.69 -0.59
C GLU A 6 -20.09 7.37 -2.09
N ASN A 7 -20.23 8.39 -2.93
CA ASN A 7 -20.27 8.22 -4.39
C ASN A 7 -18.92 7.74 -4.95
N ASP A 8 -17.80 8.15 -4.34
CA ASP A 8 -16.47 7.67 -4.75
C ASP A 8 -16.32 6.18 -4.49
N PHE A 9 -16.75 5.72 -3.31
CA PHE A 9 -16.78 4.30 -2.98
C PHE A 9 -17.73 3.53 -3.89
N GLN A 10 -18.93 4.06 -4.16
CA GLN A 10 -19.90 3.43 -5.06
C GLN A 10 -19.33 3.25 -6.46
N ARG A 11 -18.71 4.29 -7.03
CA ARG A 11 -18.09 4.23 -8.36
C ARG A 11 -17.03 3.13 -8.46
N VAL A 12 -16.17 2.98 -7.46
CA VAL A 12 -15.16 1.91 -7.44
C VAL A 12 -15.78 0.55 -7.22
N ALA A 13 -16.77 0.44 -6.33
CA ALA A 13 -17.50 -0.80 -6.09
C ALA A 13 -18.16 -1.31 -7.38
N ASP A 14 -18.84 -0.42 -8.12
CA ASP A 14 -19.46 -0.72 -9.41
C ASP A 14 -18.42 -1.17 -10.44
N TRP A 15 -17.27 -0.48 -10.53
CA TRP A 15 -16.21 -0.83 -11.47
C TRP A 15 -15.57 -2.20 -11.17
N LEU A 16 -15.43 -2.52 -9.89
CA LEU A 16 -14.91 -3.81 -9.43
C LEU A 16 -15.97 -4.92 -9.42
N GLY A 17 -17.26 -4.59 -9.53
CA GLY A 17 -18.35 -5.56 -9.39
C GLY A 17 -18.44 -6.13 -7.97
N VAL A 18 -18.20 -5.31 -6.95
CA VAL A 18 -18.25 -5.69 -5.53
C VAL A 18 -19.16 -4.76 -4.74
N GLU A 19 -19.49 -5.11 -3.51
CA GLU A 19 -20.27 -4.23 -2.62
C GLU A 19 -19.40 -3.09 -2.10
N VAL A 20 -19.99 -1.90 -1.89
CA VAL A 20 -19.32 -0.77 -1.21
C VAL A 20 -18.73 -1.17 0.14
N ALA A 21 -19.43 -2.03 0.88
CA ALA A 21 -18.98 -2.58 2.15
C ALA A 21 -17.63 -3.32 2.04
N VAL A 22 -17.34 -3.96 0.90
CA VAL A 22 -16.05 -4.63 0.66
C VAL A 22 -14.93 -3.61 0.54
N VAL A 23 -15.12 -2.55 -0.24
CA VAL A 23 -14.11 -1.49 -0.43
C VAL A 23 -13.82 -0.78 0.90
N LYS A 24 -14.86 -0.45 1.66
CA LYS A 24 -14.73 0.17 2.99
C LYS A 24 -14.11 -0.78 4.03
N ALA A 25 -14.35 -2.08 3.93
CA ALA A 25 -13.69 -3.06 4.79
C ALA A 25 -12.17 -3.04 4.56
N VAL A 26 -11.71 -3.05 3.30
CA VAL A 26 -10.27 -2.96 3.00
C VAL A 26 -9.68 -1.65 3.52
N GLN A 27 -10.32 -0.52 3.25
CA GLN A 27 -9.92 0.79 3.80
C GLN A 27 -9.77 0.76 5.33
N THR A 28 -10.75 0.16 6.01
CA THR A 28 -10.77 0.06 7.47
C THR A 28 -9.62 -0.78 8.00
N VAL A 29 -9.28 -1.89 7.33
CA VAL A 29 -8.20 -2.77 7.76
C VAL A 29 -6.82 -2.16 7.52
N GLU A 30 -6.63 -1.44 6.41
CA GLU A 30 -5.31 -0.90 6.05
C GLU A 30 -4.92 0.32 6.88
N THR A 31 -5.84 1.25 7.16
CA THR A 31 -5.51 2.48 7.89
C THR A 31 -6.34 2.73 9.15
N GLY A 32 -7.23 1.82 9.52
CA GLY A 32 -8.18 2.03 10.62
C GLY A 32 -9.34 2.95 10.22
N GLY A 33 -9.63 3.08 8.93
CA GLY A 33 -10.65 4.00 8.39
C GLY A 33 -10.22 5.47 8.43
N ARG A 34 -8.92 5.73 8.65
CA ARG A 34 -8.37 7.08 8.59
C ARG A 34 -8.19 7.51 7.14
N GLY A 35 -8.16 8.83 6.94
CA GLY A 35 -7.83 9.44 5.66
C GLY A 35 -6.47 9.01 5.12
N GLY A 36 -6.21 9.33 3.87
CA GLY A 36 -5.04 8.93 3.11
C GLY A 36 -3.76 9.68 3.43
N PHE A 37 -3.80 10.69 4.31
CA PHE A 37 -2.73 11.66 4.52
C PHE A 37 -2.37 11.84 5.99
N VAL A 38 -1.06 11.90 6.28
CA VAL A 38 -0.52 12.28 7.61
C VAL A 38 -0.31 13.78 7.74
N ALA A 39 -0.16 14.49 6.61
CA ALA A 39 -0.06 15.95 6.50
C ALA A 39 -0.41 16.36 5.06
N PRO A 40 -0.64 17.66 4.77
CA PRO A 40 -0.91 18.10 3.42
C PRO A 40 0.15 17.66 2.39
N GLY A 41 -0.28 16.97 1.34
CA GLY A 41 0.60 16.42 0.30
C GLY A 41 1.49 15.26 0.76
N ARG A 42 1.30 14.75 1.98
CA ARG A 42 2.04 13.60 2.54
C ARG A 42 1.09 12.44 2.81
N PRO A 43 0.93 11.52 1.86
CA PRO A 43 0.12 10.32 2.09
C PRO A 43 0.66 9.50 3.28
N ILE A 44 -0.19 8.70 3.90
CA ILE A 44 0.25 7.65 4.82
C ILE A 44 1.17 6.71 4.03
N ILE A 45 2.33 6.40 4.61
CA ILE A 45 3.28 5.46 4.00
C ILE A 45 3.79 4.45 5.02
N LEU A 46 4.27 3.31 4.53
CA LEU A 46 5.15 2.41 5.25
C LEU A 46 6.35 2.08 4.35
N PHE A 47 7.56 2.39 4.80
CA PHE A 47 8.77 2.10 4.04
C PHE A 47 9.31 0.71 4.41
N GLU A 48 9.50 -0.14 3.41
CA GLU A 48 9.89 -1.54 3.58
C GLU A 48 11.38 -1.75 3.23
N GLY A 49 12.27 -1.63 4.22
CA GLY A 49 13.73 -1.71 3.98
C GLY A 49 14.23 -3.03 3.40
N HIS A 50 13.51 -4.13 3.65
CA HIS A 50 13.78 -5.42 3.03
C HIS A 50 13.30 -5.54 1.58
N ILE A 51 12.28 -4.76 1.21
CA ILE A 51 11.88 -4.60 -0.18
C ILE A 51 12.87 -3.68 -0.88
N PHE A 52 13.37 -2.64 -0.22
CA PHE A 52 14.40 -1.75 -0.75
C PHE A 52 15.68 -2.50 -1.12
N TRP A 53 16.13 -3.41 -0.26
CA TRP A 53 17.20 -4.35 -0.57
C TRP A 53 16.94 -5.10 -1.89
N ARG A 54 15.74 -5.65 -2.08
CA ARG A 54 15.36 -6.40 -3.28
C ARG A 54 15.26 -5.49 -4.51
N GLU A 55 14.71 -4.29 -4.37
CA GLU A 55 14.53 -3.33 -5.45
C GLU A 55 15.86 -2.74 -5.95
N LEU A 56 16.86 -2.59 -5.07
CA LEU A 56 18.24 -2.27 -5.46
C LEU A 56 18.86 -3.40 -6.30
N LYS A 57 18.75 -4.66 -5.83
CA LYS A 57 19.27 -5.83 -6.57
C LYS A 57 18.63 -5.98 -7.94
N LYS A 58 17.31 -5.80 -8.04
CA LYS A 58 16.58 -5.83 -9.33
C LYS A 58 17.11 -4.78 -10.33
N ARG A 59 17.64 -3.67 -9.84
CA ARG A 59 18.22 -2.58 -10.65
C ARG A 59 19.74 -2.71 -10.84
N GLY A 60 20.32 -3.86 -10.49
CA GLY A 60 21.73 -4.15 -10.69
C GLY A 60 22.66 -3.51 -9.66
N LEU A 61 22.13 -2.97 -8.56
CA LEU A 61 22.93 -2.47 -7.45
C LEU A 61 23.20 -3.56 -6.41
N ASP A 62 24.35 -3.43 -5.75
CA ASP A 62 24.78 -4.29 -4.65
C ASP A 62 24.43 -3.62 -3.31
N PRO A 63 23.30 -3.99 -2.65
CA PRO A 63 22.83 -3.29 -1.46
C PRO A 63 23.81 -3.37 -0.29
N GLU A 64 24.63 -4.43 -0.23
CA GLU A 64 25.68 -4.61 0.77
C GLU A 64 26.62 -3.39 0.86
N LYS A 65 26.88 -2.69 -0.26
CA LYS A 65 27.72 -1.48 -0.31
C LYS A 65 27.14 -0.27 0.40
N TYR A 66 25.82 -0.26 0.62
CA TYR A 66 25.10 0.88 1.19
C TYR A 66 24.66 0.63 2.64
N VAL A 67 24.90 -0.55 3.21
CA VAL A 67 24.37 -0.91 4.56
C VAL A 67 24.95 -0.04 5.66
N ALA A 68 26.24 0.28 5.63
CA ALA A 68 26.91 1.03 6.68
C ALA A 68 26.26 2.41 6.87
N GLY A 69 25.69 2.64 8.05
CA GLY A 69 24.95 3.86 8.38
C GLY A 69 23.51 3.90 7.88
N ASN A 70 23.02 2.84 7.21
CA ASN A 70 21.66 2.70 6.66
C ASN A 70 20.93 1.46 7.19
N GLU A 71 21.37 0.90 8.32
CA GLU A 71 20.86 -0.36 8.89
C GLU A 71 19.36 -0.31 9.19
N ASN A 72 18.82 0.89 9.43
CA ASN A 72 17.39 1.12 9.69
C ASN A 72 16.51 1.16 8.43
N ILE A 73 17.13 1.23 7.23
CA ILE A 73 16.42 1.34 5.94
C ILE A 73 16.82 0.27 4.93
N LEU A 74 17.88 -0.50 5.20
CA LEU A 74 18.41 -1.46 4.24
C LEU A 74 18.89 -2.75 4.93
N TYR A 75 18.14 -3.83 4.73
CA TYR A 75 18.38 -5.12 5.38
C TYR A 75 17.77 -6.27 4.56
N PRO A 76 18.34 -7.49 4.54
CA PRO A 76 17.93 -8.54 3.59
C PRO A 76 16.61 -9.26 3.93
N SER A 77 16.14 -9.19 5.17
CA SER A 77 14.98 -9.92 5.67
C SER A 77 14.09 -9.03 6.52
N TRP A 78 12.76 -9.22 6.48
CA TRP A 78 11.83 -8.42 7.27
C TRP A 78 12.19 -8.40 8.76
N ARG A 79 12.20 -7.21 9.36
CA ARG A 79 12.50 -6.96 10.77
C ARG A 79 11.57 -5.89 11.31
N ARG A 80 10.81 -6.21 12.37
CA ARG A 80 9.82 -5.30 12.97
C ARG A 80 10.45 -4.06 13.63
N GLU A 81 11.65 -4.20 14.16
CA GLU A 81 12.32 -3.18 14.98
C GLU A 81 12.65 -1.86 14.25
N HIS A 82 12.62 -1.86 12.91
CA HIS A 82 13.00 -0.70 12.11
C HIS A 82 11.83 0.23 11.74
N TYR A 83 10.58 -0.19 11.92
CA TYR A 83 9.43 0.66 11.59
C TYR A 83 9.21 1.71 12.68
N TYR A 84 9.12 2.98 12.27
CA TYR A 84 8.78 4.09 13.15
C TYR A 84 7.28 4.34 13.16
N GLY A 85 6.64 4.16 12.01
CA GLY A 85 5.22 4.42 11.80
C GLY A 85 4.87 5.91 11.70
N GLY A 86 3.70 6.19 11.13
CA GLY A 86 3.19 7.55 10.96
C GLY A 86 4.10 8.42 10.10
N ILE A 87 4.16 9.73 10.41
CA ILE A 87 4.94 10.71 9.65
C ILE A 87 6.45 10.39 9.63
N ARG A 88 6.95 9.67 10.63
CA ARG A 88 8.38 9.36 10.77
C ARG A 88 8.87 8.34 9.75
N GLU A 89 7.98 7.63 9.07
CA GLU A 89 8.37 6.80 7.92
C GLU A 89 8.96 7.63 6.77
N TYR A 90 8.63 8.93 6.67
CA TYR A 90 9.28 9.82 5.70
C TYR A 90 10.77 10.02 6.00
N GLU A 91 11.20 10.00 7.27
CA GLU A 91 12.64 10.05 7.61
C GLU A 91 13.39 8.88 6.96
N ARG A 92 12.77 7.70 6.97
CA ARG A 92 13.33 6.47 6.38
C ARG A 92 13.30 6.51 4.86
N LEU A 93 12.17 6.96 4.28
CA LEU A 93 12.01 7.09 2.84
C LEU A 93 13.00 8.09 2.23
N GLU A 94 13.12 9.30 2.81
CA GLU A 94 14.04 10.31 2.25
C GLU A 94 15.49 9.83 2.30
N LYS A 95 15.90 9.19 3.40
CA LYS A 95 17.23 8.56 3.50
C LYS A 95 17.45 7.47 2.43
N ALA A 96 16.43 6.68 2.11
CA ALA A 96 16.51 5.70 1.04
C ALA A 96 16.54 6.34 -0.37
N ARG A 97 15.85 7.47 -0.55
CA ARG A 97 15.86 8.24 -1.81
C ARG A 97 17.23 8.82 -2.13
N GLU A 98 18.04 9.14 -1.11
CA GLU A 98 19.45 9.55 -1.27
C GLU A 98 20.31 8.45 -1.89
N ILE A 99 20.01 7.17 -1.62
CA ILE A 99 20.70 6.03 -2.26
C ILE A 99 20.14 5.79 -3.66
N HIS A 100 18.82 5.60 -3.76
CA HIS A 100 18.16 5.34 -5.04
C HIS A 100 16.66 5.64 -4.96
N LYS A 101 16.25 6.82 -5.46
CA LYS A 101 14.86 7.30 -5.43
C LYS A 101 13.82 6.29 -5.93
N GLU A 102 13.97 5.80 -7.16
CA GLU A 102 12.95 4.91 -7.76
C GLU A 102 12.77 3.60 -6.98
N ALA A 103 13.87 2.98 -6.52
CA ALA A 103 13.83 1.78 -5.69
C ALA A 103 13.21 2.07 -4.32
N ALA A 104 13.49 3.23 -3.72
CA ALA A 104 12.90 3.64 -2.45
C ALA A 104 11.38 3.82 -2.57
N ASP A 105 10.93 4.53 -3.61
CA ASP A 105 9.51 4.74 -3.88
C ASP A 105 8.78 3.44 -4.20
N ALA A 106 9.43 2.53 -4.95
CA ALA A 106 8.92 1.19 -5.23
C ALA A 106 8.80 0.32 -3.95
N SER A 107 9.62 0.62 -2.95
CA SER A 107 9.68 -0.13 -1.67
C SER A 107 8.79 0.45 -0.59
N THR A 108 7.86 1.33 -0.96
CA THR A 108 6.98 2.02 -0.02
C THR A 108 5.54 1.70 -0.35
N SER A 109 4.70 1.42 0.65
CA SER A 109 3.25 1.41 0.49
C SER A 109 2.70 2.83 0.57
N TRP A 110 1.72 3.14 -0.27
CA TRP A 110 1.23 4.51 -0.42
C TRP A 110 -0.27 4.63 -0.14
N GLY A 111 -0.62 5.65 0.64
CA GLY A 111 -1.98 6.13 0.82
C GLY A 111 -2.89 5.21 1.61
N MET A 112 -4.19 5.50 1.50
CA MET A 112 -5.27 4.90 2.29
C MET A 112 -5.40 3.38 2.16
N PHE A 113 -4.99 2.82 1.02
CA PHE A 113 -5.06 1.39 0.75
C PHE A 113 -3.71 0.71 0.84
N GLN A 114 -2.64 1.44 1.18
CA GLN A 114 -1.28 0.90 1.35
C GLN A 114 -0.79 0.08 0.14
N VAL A 115 -1.09 0.55 -1.08
CA VAL A 115 -0.63 -0.12 -2.30
C VAL A 115 0.88 0.06 -2.43
N MET A 116 1.62 -1.05 -2.57
CA MET A 116 3.08 -1.02 -2.74
C MET A 116 3.50 -0.35 -4.05
N GLY A 117 4.50 0.54 -3.98
CA GLY A 117 5.00 1.30 -5.12
C GLY A 117 5.54 0.43 -6.27
N PHE A 118 6.11 -0.75 -5.97
CA PHE A 118 6.56 -1.68 -7.01
C PHE A 118 5.41 -2.22 -7.89
N ASN A 119 4.15 -2.02 -7.48
CA ASN A 119 2.96 -2.35 -8.26
C ASN A 119 2.51 -1.21 -9.21
N TYR A 120 3.31 -0.16 -9.44
CA TYR A 120 2.91 0.99 -10.26
C TYR A 120 2.36 0.60 -11.64
N VAL A 121 2.97 -0.40 -12.31
CA VAL A 121 2.47 -0.93 -13.60
C VAL A 121 1.08 -1.57 -13.44
N MET A 122 0.87 -2.35 -12.38
CA MET A 122 -0.43 -2.94 -12.06
C MET A 122 -1.46 -1.89 -11.60
N CYS A 123 -1.02 -0.68 -11.29
CA CYS A 123 -1.90 0.46 -11.04
C CYS A 123 -2.11 1.31 -12.31
N GLY A 124 -1.55 0.91 -13.45
CA GLY A 124 -1.67 1.60 -14.73
C GLY A 124 -0.75 2.83 -14.91
N TYR A 125 0.29 2.96 -14.10
CA TYR A 125 1.28 4.04 -14.24
C TYR A 125 2.49 3.59 -15.09
N GLY A 126 3.11 4.54 -15.80
CA GLY A 126 4.33 4.31 -16.57
C GLY A 126 5.60 4.32 -15.71
N SER A 127 5.54 4.92 -14.52
CA SER A 127 6.63 4.93 -13.54
C SER A 127 6.11 4.98 -12.11
N VAL A 128 6.97 4.62 -11.14
CA VAL A 128 6.64 4.79 -9.73
C VAL A 128 6.51 6.26 -9.34
N ASP A 129 7.23 7.17 -10.01
CA ASP A 129 7.13 8.61 -9.77
C ASP A 129 5.75 9.16 -10.12
N GLU A 130 5.16 8.69 -11.23
CA GLU A 130 3.77 9.01 -11.58
C GLU A 130 2.79 8.51 -10.52
N MET A 131 2.97 7.27 -10.05
CA MET A 131 2.15 6.73 -8.97
C MET A 131 2.27 7.58 -7.70
N VAL A 132 3.50 7.91 -7.26
CA VAL A 132 3.73 8.73 -6.06
C VAL A 132 3.10 10.11 -6.20
N LYS A 133 3.19 10.74 -7.38
CA LYS A 133 2.58 12.05 -7.64
C LYS A 133 1.07 12.01 -7.44
N ASP A 134 0.40 11.01 -7.99
CA ASP A 134 -1.05 10.83 -7.85
C ASP A 134 -1.43 10.47 -6.40
N MET A 135 -0.66 9.60 -5.74
CA MET A 135 -0.86 9.28 -4.31
C MET A 135 -0.77 10.52 -3.40
N CYS A 136 0.04 11.51 -3.79
CA CYS A 136 0.20 12.77 -3.08
C CYS A 136 -0.87 13.83 -3.41
N SER A 137 -1.61 13.69 -4.51
CA SER A 137 -2.55 14.73 -4.94
C SER A 137 -3.92 14.65 -4.25
N GLY A 138 -4.41 13.45 -3.95
CA GLY A 138 -5.73 13.29 -3.34
C GLY A 138 -6.11 11.85 -3.00
N GLU A 139 -7.08 11.70 -2.10
CA GLU A 139 -7.59 10.38 -1.70
C GLU A 139 -8.34 9.68 -2.83
N ASP A 140 -8.95 10.45 -3.74
CA ASP A 140 -9.57 9.98 -4.97
C ASP A 140 -8.56 9.21 -5.83
N LYS A 141 -7.33 9.73 -5.95
CA LYS A 141 -6.25 9.05 -6.68
C LYS A 141 -5.72 7.82 -5.98
N GLN A 142 -5.67 7.83 -4.65
CA GLN A 142 -5.32 6.64 -3.87
C GLN A 142 -6.36 5.52 -4.06
N LEU A 143 -7.65 5.89 -4.08
CA LEU A 143 -8.76 4.98 -4.33
C LEU A 143 -8.73 4.45 -5.79
N GLU A 144 -8.46 5.29 -6.77
CA GLU A 144 -8.32 4.88 -8.18
C GLU A 144 -7.15 3.93 -8.40
N ALA A 145 -5.99 4.21 -7.79
CA ALA A 145 -4.83 3.34 -7.87
C ALA A 145 -5.09 1.97 -7.22
N PHE A 146 -5.76 1.95 -6.06
CA PHE A 146 -6.24 0.71 -5.44
C PHE A 146 -7.14 -0.09 -6.38
N ALA A 147 -8.16 0.54 -6.94
CA ALA A 147 -9.10 -0.15 -7.81
C ALA A 147 -8.45 -0.70 -9.08
N ARG A 148 -7.52 0.04 -9.70
CA ARG A 148 -6.69 -0.45 -10.82
C ARG A 148 -5.84 -1.65 -10.40
N PHE A 149 -5.18 -1.57 -9.25
CA PHE A 149 -4.40 -2.66 -8.70
C PHE A 149 -5.24 -3.92 -8.50
N ILE A 150 -6.42 -3.81 -7.88
CA ILE A 150 -7.33 -4.95 -7.68
C ILE A 150 -7.72 -5.59 -9.00
N LYS A 151 -8.01 -4.79 -10.02
CA LYS A 151 -8.43 -5.28 -11.33
C LYS A 151 -7.28 -5.96 -12.08
N PHE A 152 -6.13 -5.31 -12.20
CA PHE A 152 -5.02 -5.80 -13.04
C PHE A 152 -4.14 -6.84 -12.33
N ALA A 153 -4.09 -6.84 -11.00
CA ALA A 153 -3.46 -7.93 -10.24
C ALA A 153 -4.42 -9.12 -10.04
N GLU A 154 -5.59 -9.12 -10.67
CA GLU A 154 -6.60 -10.20 -10.63
C GLU A 154 -7.03 -10.58 -9.20
N LEU A 155 -7.18 -9.58 -8.32
CA LEU A 155 -7.64 -9.76 -6.93
C LEU A 155 -9.16 -9.61 -6.79
N GLN A 156 -9.82 -9.04 -7.80
CA GLN A 156 -11.25 -8.81 -7.84
C GLN A 156 -12.09 -10.07 -7.54
N PRO A 157 -11.79 -11.28 -8.07
CA PRO A 157 -12.59 -12.47 -7.77
C PRO A 157 -12.62 -12.84 -6.28
N SER A 158 -11.51 -12.67 -5.56
CA SER A 158 -11.47 -12.93 -4.12
C SER A 158 -12.33 -11.94 -3.34
N LEU A 159 -12.37 -10.66 -3.76
CA LEU A 159 -13.22 -9.65 -3.13
C LEU A 159 -14.71 -9.88 -3.43
N GLU A 160 -15.05 -10.24 -4.66
CA GLU A 160 -16.42 -10.55 -5.09
C GLU A 160 -16.98 -11.74 -4.31
N GLN A 161 -16.20 -12.82 -4.19
CA GLN A 161 -16.56 -14.03 -3.44
C GLN A 161 -16.38 -13.89 -1.93
N LYS A 162 -15.88 -12.74 -1.45
CA LYS A 162 -15.55 -12.49 -0.04
C LYS A 162 -14.60 -13.55 0.54
N ASP A 163 -13.70 -14.06 -0.30
CA ASP A 163 -12.57 -14.91 0.08
C ASP A 163 -11.50 -14.05 0.74
N TRP A 164 -11.74 -13.70 2.01
CA TRP A 164 -10.87 -12.84 2.80
C TRP A 164 -9.48 -13.44 2.99
N THR A 165 -9.39 -14.76 3.10
CA THR A 165 -8.13 -15.48 3.24
C THR A 165 -7.31 -15.40 1.96
N GLY A 166 -7.90 -15.71 0.80
CA GLY A 166 -7.24 -15.62 -0.49
C GLY A 166 -6.85 -14.19 -0.85
N PHE A 167 -7.72 -13.22 -0.58
CA PHE A 167 -7.42 -11.81 -0.75
C PHE A 167 -6.25 -11.37 0.14
N ALA A 168 -6.34 -11.58 1.45
CA ALA A 168 -5.31 -11.13 2.41
C ALA A 168 -3.95 -11.75 2.13
N LYS A 169 -3.91 -13.04 1.74
CA LYS A 169 -2.66 -13.72 1.36
C LYS A 169 -1.97 -13.05 0.17
N ARG A 170 -2.73 -12.61 -0.83
CA ARG A 170 -2.19 -11.98 -2.05
C ARG A 170 -1.90 -10.50 -1.86
N TYR A 171 -2.73 -9.79 -1.09
CA TYR A 171 -2.61 -8.36 -0.85
C TYR A 171 -1.56 -8.03 0.22
N ASN A 172 -1.62 -8.69 1.38
CA ASN A 172 -0.74 -8.43 2.53
C ASN A 172 0.46 -9.39 2.62
N GLY A 173 0.48 -10.44 1.78
CA GLY A 173 1.59 -11.39 1.69
C GLY A 173 1.53 -12.55 2.70
N PRO A 174 2.58 -13.40 2.78
CA PRO A 174 2.54 -14.66 3.54
C PRO A 174 2.35 -14.47 5.06
N GLY A 175 2.66 -13.29 5.60
CA GLY A 175 2.44 -12.95 7.01
C GLY A 175 0.99 -12.58 7.36
N TYR A 176 0.05 -12.61 6.41
CA TYR A 176 -1.32 -12.12 6.61
C TYR A 176 -2.02 -12.76 7.82
N ALA A 177 -1.85 -14.07 8.00
CA ALA A 177 -2.52 -14.84 9.05
C ALA A 177 -2.01 -14.49 10.45
N HIS A 178 -0.71 -14.23 10.61
CA HIS A 178 -0.14 -13.79 11.88
C HIS A 178 -0.72 -12.45 12.33
N ASN A 179 -0.98 -11.56 11.37
CA ASN A 179 -1.59 -10.25 11.60
C ASN A 179 -3.13 -10.27 11.53
N GLN A 180 -3.73 -11.44 11.32
CA GLN A 180 -5.18 -11.69 11.24
C GLN A 180 -5.90 -10.80 10.22
N TYR A 181 -5.26 -10.51 9.08
CA TYR A 181 -5.85 -9.63 8.04
C TYR A 181 -7.18 -10.18 7.51
N ASP A 182 -7.25 -11.48 7.27
CA ASP A 182 -8.45 -12.18 6.84
C ASP A 182 -9.63 -11.98 7.81
N LYS A 183 -9.40 -12.20 9.11
CA LYS A 183 -10.43 -12.01 10.14
C LYS A 183 -10.84 -10.54 10.28
N LYS A 184 -9.87 -9.63 10.22
CA LYS A 184 -10.13 -8.18 10.30
C LYS A 184 -10.96 -7.69 9.12
N LEU A 185 -10.70 -8.20 7.92
CA LEU A 185 -11.48 -7.88 6.72
C LEU A 185 -12.92 -8.38 6.86
N GLU A 186 -13.09 -9.62 7.30
CA GLU A 186 -14.41 -10.19 7.54
C GLU A 186 -15.20 -9.39 8.60
N GLU A 187 -14.56 -9.08 9.73
CA GLU A 187 -15.15 -8.29 10.80
C GLU A 187 -15.51 -6.87 10.36
N ALA A 188 -14.64 -6.21 9.59
CA ALA A 188 -14.89 -4.88 9.06
C ALA A 188 -16.06 -4.90 8.06
N TYR A 189 -16.09 -5.87 7.15
CA TYR A 189 -17.19 -6.05 6.21
C TYR A 189 -18.54 -6.21 6.93
N ARG A 190 -18.61 -7.07 7.95
CA ARG A 190 -19.81 -7.27 8.77
C ARG A 190 -20.29 -6.00 9.48
N ARG A 191 -19.44 -4.99 9.70
CA ARG A 191 -19.86 -3.70 10.29
C ARG A 191 -20.58 -2.81 9.27
N PHE A 192 -20.26 -2.94 7.99
CA PHE A 192 -20.85 -2.14 6.92
C PHE A 192 -22.11 -2.74 6.30
N THR A 193 -22.42 -4.01 6.59
CA THR A 193 -23.62 -4.71 6.10
C THR A 193 -24.65 -4.99 7.19
N LYS A 194 -24.53 -4.33 8.34
CA LYS A 194 -25.51 -4.38 9.42
C LYS A 194 -26.64 -3.40 9.22
#